data_AF-A0AAE4T091-F1
#
_entry.id   AF-A0AAE4T091-F1
#
_cell.length_a   1.000
_cell.length_b   1.000
_cell.length_c   1.000
_cell.angle_alpha   90.00
_cell.angle_beta   90.00
_cell.angle_gamma   90.00
#
_symmetry.space_group_name_H-M   'P 1'
#
loop_
_entity.id
_entity.type
_entity.pdbx_description
1 polymer ?
#
loop_
_entity_poly.entity_id
_entity_poly.type
_entity_poly.pdbx_seq_one_letter_code
_entity_poly.pdbx_strand_id
1 'polypeptide(L)' 'MKKQFKDDMTAGITPGRLLDAIGAASKYCSVSNQQMKVWLESDQPSKVIDEICDLVKASVDEKIWEKIEI' A
#
# COMPACT_ATOMS: atom_id res chain seq x y z
N MET A 1 -3.57 15.12 17.37
CA MET A 1 -3.61 15.78 16.03
C MET A 1 -3.61 14.66 14.99
N LYS A 2 -4.70 14.50 14.22
CA LYS A 2 -4.76 13.52 13.13
C LYS A 2 -3.94 14.07 11.95
N LYS A 3 -2.80 13.47 11.63
CA LYS A 3 -2.12 13.72 10.35
C LYS A 3 -3.02 13.12 9.25
N GLN A 4 -3.91 13.93 8.71
CA GLN A 4 -4.51 13.66 7.41
C GLN A 4 -3.37 13.72 6.41
N PHE A 5 -3.13 12.61 5.71
CA PHE A 5 -2.29 12.59 4.53
C PHE A 5 -2.84 13.65 3.58
N LYS A 6 -2.04 14.71 3.35
CA LYS A 6 -2.29 15.70 2.32
C LYS A 6 -1.84 15.09 1.00
N ASP A 7 -2.59 14.11 0.52
CA ASP A 7 -2.60 13.84 -0.90
C ASP A 7 -3.88 14.46 -1.45
N ASP A 8 -3.71 15.42 -2.36
CA ASP A 8 -4.81 15.93 -3.18
C ASP A 8 -5.53 14.72 -3.77
N MET A 9 -6.81 14.55 -3.41
CA MET A 9 -7.70 13.45 -3.80
C MET A 9 -7.92 13.31 -5.33
N THR A 10 -7.08 13.90 -6.17
CA THR A 10 -7.22 14.00 -7.62
C THR A 10 -5.93 13.77 -8.41
N ALA A 11 -4.77 13.57 -7.77
CA ALA A 11 -3.59 13.09 -8.47
C ALA A 11 -3.78 11.59 -8.72
N GLY A 12 -4.23 11.24 -9.94
CA GLY A 12 -4.59 9.88 -10.32
C GLY A 12 -3.61 8.85 -9.76
N ILE A 13 -4.15 7.76 -9.19
CA ILE A 13 -3.36 6.65 -8.68
C ILE A 13 -2.42 6.22 -9.80
N THR A 14 -1.16 6.63 -9.72
CA THR A 14 -0.19 6.27 -10.73
C THR A 14 0.08 4.77 -10.56
N PRO A 15 0.21 4.00 -11.64
CA PRO A 15 0.60 2.60 -11.57
C PRO A 15 1.84 2.36 -10.67
N GLY A 16 2.72 3.36 -10.56
CA GLY A 16 3.85 3.38 -9.64
C GLY A 16 3.47 3.20 -8.17
N ARG A 17 2.48 3.95 -7.65
CA ARG A 17 2.08 3.84 -6.23
C ARG A 17 1.53 2.47 -5.86
N LEU A 18 0.78 1.85 -6.78
CA LEU A 18 0.30 0.48 -6.58
C LEU A 18 1.47 -0.51 -6.55
N LEU A 19 2.43 -0.37 -7.46
CA LEU A 19 3.63 -1.24 -7.48
C LEU A 19 4.50 -1.05 -6.24
N ASP A 20 4.66 0.18 -5.76
CA ASP A 20 5.40 0.49 -4.54
C ASP A 20 4.73 -0.13 -3.31
N ALA A 21 3.40 0.01 -3.21
CA ALA A 21 2.61 -0.61 -2.15
C ALA A 21 2.76 -2.14 -2.17
N ILE A 22 2.58 -2.78 -3.34
CA ILE A 22 2.74 -4.23 -3.50
C ILE A 22 4.18 -4.67 -3.17
N GLY A 23 5.19 -3.86 -3.53
CA GLY A 23 6.58 -4.11 -3.19
C GLY A 23 6.82 -4.10 -1.67
N ALA A 24 6.26 -3.12 -0.97
CA ALA A 24 6.28 -3.08 0.49
C ALA A 24 5.56 -4.28 1.10
N ALA A 25 4.38 -4.62 0.59
CA ALA A 25 3.64 -5.81 1.02
C ALA A 25 4.46 -7.07 0.86
N SER A 26 5.10 -7.30 -0.29
CA SER A 26 5.95 -8.47 -0.54
C SER A 26 7.14 -8.58 0.42
N LYS A 27 7.70 -7.42 0.80
CA LYS A 27 8.87 -7.35 1.67
C LYS A 27 8.54 -7.56 3.15
N TYR A 28 7.39 -7.04 3.60
CA TYR A 28 7.05 -6.95 5.02
C TYR A 28 5.89 -7.87 5.43
N CYS A 29 5.07 -8.29 4.48
CA CYS A 29 3.97 -9.22 4.67
C CYS A 29 4.27 -10.48 3.85
N SER A 30 4.03 -11.67 4.41
CA SER A 30 4.17 -12.91 3.63
C SER A 30 3.00 -13.08 2.66
N VAL A 31 2.97 -12.26 1.60
CA VAL A 31 1.93 -12.24 0.59
C VAL A 31 2.22 -13.30 -0.47
N SER A 32 1.19 -14.04 -0.89
CA SER A 32 1.32 -15.00 -1.97
C SER A 32 1.34 -14.32 -3.35
N ASN A 33 2.01 -14.95 -4.33
CA ASN A 33 2.01 -14.49 -5.72
C ASN A 33 0.59 -14.37 -6.30
N GLN A 34 -0.37 -15.14 -5.80
CA GLN A 34 -1.76 -15.09 -6.25
C GLN A 34 -2.48 -13.84 -5.73
N GLN A 35 -2.24 -13.45 -4.47
CA GLN A 35 -2.78 -12.21 -3.92
C GLN A 35 -2.20 -10.98 -4.63
N MET A 36 -0.89 -11.00 -4.94
CA MET A 36 -0.27 -9.91 -5.71
C MET A 36 -0.86 -9.74 -7.11
N LYS A 37 -1.22 -10.85 -7.79
CA LYS A 37 -1.94 -10.79 -9.07
C LYS A 37 -3.32 -10.17 -8.93
N VAL A 38 -4.09 -10.56 -7.90
CA VAL A 38 -5.41 -9.98 -7.63
C VAL A 38 -5.32 -8.46 -7.43
N TRP A 39 -4.29 -7.99 -6.71
CA TRP A 39 -4.06 -6.57 -6.52
C TRP A 39 -3.70 -5.82 -7.82
N LEU A 40 -2.89 -6.42 -8.69
CA LEU A 40 -2.51 -5.85 -9.98
C LEU A 40 -3.65 -5.80 -11.00
N GLU A 41 -4.54 -6.80 -10.96
CA GLU A 41 -5.69 -6.93 -11.87
C GLU A 41 -6.93 -6.18 -11.37
N SER A 42 -6.86 -5.51 -10.22
CA SER A 42 -7.99 -4.80 -9.64
C SER A 42 -8.34 -3.53 -10.42
N ASP A 43 -9.62 -3.37 -10.74
CA ASP A 43 -10.18 -2.13 -11.32
C ASP A 43 -10.24 -0.97 -10.31
N GLN A 44 -9.88 -1.21 -9.05
CA GLN A 44 -9.93 -0.22 -7.96
C GLN A 44 -8.58 -0.11 -7.24
N PRO A 45 -7.56 0.44 -7.89
CA PRO A 45 -6.20 0.45 -7.36
C PRO A 45 -6.04 1.28 -6.08
N SER A 46 -6.90 2.28 -5.82
CA SER A 46 -6.88 3.05 -4.55
C SER A 46 -7.23 2.18 -3.36
N LYS A 47 -8.32 1.41 -3.47
CA LYS A 47 -8.75 0.52 -2.39
C LYS A 47 -7.72 -0.56 -2.12
N VAL A 48 -7.06 -1.05 -3.17
CA VAL A 48 -5.98 -2.02 -3.04
C VAL A 48 -4.78 -1.41 -2.30
N ILE A 49 -4.40 -0.18 -2.64
CA ILE A 49 -3.32 0.51 -1.91
C ILE A 49 -3.69 0.69 -0.43
N ASP A 50 -4.92 1.12 -0.13
CA ASP A 50 -5.39 1.27 1.25
C ASP A 50 -5.32 -0.07 2.02
N GLU A 51 -5.80 -1.16 1.40
CA GLU A 51 -5.76 -2.50 1.97
C GLU A 51 -4.31 -2.97 2.24
N ILE A 52 -3.42 -2.74 1.29
CA ILE A 52 -2.00 -3.07 1.42
C ILE A 52 -1.36 -2.25 2.55
N CYS A 53 -1.65 -0.95 2.62
CA CYS A 53 -1.13 -0.08 3.67
C CYS A 53 -1.56 -0.56 5.05
N ASP A 54 -2.84 -0.91 5.22
CA ASP A 54 -3.34 -1.47 6.48
C ASP A 54 -2.68 -2.81 6.82
N LEU A 55 -2.47 -3.68 5.83
CA LEU A 55 -1.79 -4.96 5.99
C LEU A 55 -0.33 -4.79 6.42
N VAL A 56 0.42 -3.92 5.75
CA VAL A 56 1.83 -3.62 6.06
C VAL A 56 1.93 -3.01 7.45
N LYS A 57 1.07 -2.05 7.77
CA LYS A 57 1.03 -1.42 9.09
C LYS A 57 0.73 -2.41 10.22
N ALA A 58 -0.10 -3.42 9.97
CA ALA A 58 -0.36 -4.48 10.94
C ALA A 58 0.81 -5.49 11.08
N SER A 59 1.70 -5.55 10.07
CA SER A 59 2.80 -6.52 9.99
C SER A 59 4.15 -5.96 10.45
N VAL A 60 4.28 -4.64 10.59
CA VAL A 60 5.53 -3.97 10.98
C VAL A 60 5.36 -3.10 12.23
N ASP A 61 6.44 -2.94 13.00
CA ASP A 61 6.46 -2.01 14.12
C ASP A 61 6.35 -0.53 13.65
N GLU A 62 5.89 0.35 14.53
CA GLU A 62 5.68 1.78 14.25
C GLU A 62 6.95 2.47 13.69
N LYS A 63 8.14 2.10 14.21
CA LYS A 63 9.43 2.63 13.72
C LYS A 63 9.76 2.23 12.28
N ILE A 64 9.26 1.09 11.83
CA ILE A 64 9.44 0.60 10.47
C ILE A 64 8.39 1.24 9.57
N TRP A 65 7.14 1.36 10.03
CA TRP A 65 6.07 2.05 9.32
C TRP A 65 6.43 3.51 8.99
N GLU A 66 6.99 4.26 9.94
CA GLU A 66 7.43 5.66 9.72
C GLU A 66 8.51 5.81 8.63
N LYS A 67 9.21 4.73 8.26
CA LYS A 67 10.26 4.74 7.22
C LYS A 67 9.78 4.28 5.85
N ILE A 68 8.59 3.71 5.75
CA ILE A 68 8.11 3.03 4.54
C ILE A 68 7.38 3.98 3.58
N GLU A 69 6.97 5.19 4.00
CA GLU A 69 6.32 6.27 3.19
C GLU A 69 5.75 5.82 1.83
N ILE A 70 4.50 5.31 1.84
CA ILE A 70 3.70 4.87 0.68
C ILE A 70 2.53 5.85 0.46
#